data_AF-A0A2V9XAY3-F1
#
_entry.id   AF-A0A2V9XAY3-F1
#
_cell.length_a   1.000
_cell.length_b   1.000
_cell.length_c   1.000
_cell.angle_alpha   90.00
_cell.angle_beta   90.00
_cell.angle_gamma   90.00
#
_symmetry.space_group_name_H-M   'P 1'
#
loop_
_entity.id
_entity.type
_entity.pdbx_description
1 polymer ?
#
loop_
_entity_poly.entity_id
_entity_poly.type
_entity_poly.pdbx_seq_one_letter_code
_entity_poly.pdbx_strand_id
1 'polypeptide(L)'
;VESDDPQVTINQRFAVFFPEKRPFFIENAGFFMTPINLFFSRQIANPQFGTRMTGKLGKWTLGALIIDDRQPGMAFSSGPYNTRAADGVLRVTREFGNQSYIGAFFSSHDFADTSNRVASLDARLKFSKNWVVDAQAVHTWTRQNAVTGFDCLSFPDLTRGAGSQQGNALWADASYSGRHFTFSTNYNDFSPNFCTELGFVNRIDIRQNNVFGGYFWRPDKSKIIDFGPV
;
A
#
# COMPACT_ATOMS: atom_id res chain seq x y z
N VAL A 1 12.65 -9.69 24.05
CA VAL A 1 11.26 -9.88 23.58
C VAL A 1 10.46 -8.81 24.27
N GLU A 2 10.14 -7.72 23.58
CA GLU A 2 9.45 -6.58 24.18
C GLU A 2 8.01 -6.57 23.66
N SER A 3 7.06 -6.57 24.59
CA SER A 3 5.64 -6.69 24.33
C SER A 3 5.15 -5.47 23.56
N ASP A 4 4.49 -5.68 22.41
CA ASP A 4 3.68 -4.62 21.81
C ASP A 4 2.60 -4.21 22.82
N ASP A 5 2.36 -2.91 22.93
CA ASP A 5 1.36 -2.33 23.82
C ASP A 5 -0.02 -2.80 23.32
N PRO A 6 -0.85 -3.47 24.15
CA PRO A 6 -2.08 -4.08 23.69
C PRO A 6 -3.06 -3.01 23.21
N GLN A 7 -3.17 -2.85 21.90
CA GLN A 7 -4.31 -2.17 21.28
C GLN A 7 -5.56 -3.01 21.58
N VAL A 8 -6.61 -2.40 22.13
CA VAL A 8 -7.88 -3.09 22.42
C VAL A 8 -8.51 -3.51 21.09
N THR A 9 -8.36 -4.79 20.72
CA THR A 9 -8.82 -5.38 19.46
C THR A 9 -10.27 -5.88 19.51
N ILE A 10 -11.00 -5.63 20.61
CA ILE A 10 -12.37 -6.12 20.77
C ILE A 10 -13.27 -5.43 19.72
N ASN A 11 -13.80 -6.20 18.77
CA ASN A 11 -14.77 -5.81 17.73
C ASN A 11 -14.27 -4.96 16.53
N GLN A 12 -13.00 -5.05 16.12
CA GLN A 12 -12.59 -4.44 14.86
C GLN A 12 -12.81 -5.37 13.65
N ARG A 13 -13.49 -4.87 12.61
CA ARG A 13 -13.72 -5.58 11.34
C ARG A 13 -12.54 -5.46 10.36
N PHE A 14 -11.47 -4.77 10.75
CA PHE A 14 -10.34 -4.43 9.91
C PHE A 14 -9.03 -4.70 10.65
N ALA A 15 -7.94 -4.91 9.91
CA ALA A 15 -6.61 -5.06 10.48
C ALA A 15 -6.15 -3.76 11.17
N VAL A 16 -5.46 -3.89 12.30
CA VAL A 16 -4.88 -2.76 13.03
C VAL A 16 -3.53 -2.42 12.43
N PHE A 17 -3.30 -1.15 12.12
CA PHE A 17 -2.00 -0.67 11.67
C PHE A 17 -1.06 -0.52 12.87
N PHE A 18 -0.02 -1.36 12.93
CA PHE A 18 1.06 -1.22 13.91
C PHE A 18 2.30 -0.57 13.26
N PRO A 19 2.84 0.52 13.82
CA PRO A 19 4.09 1.08 13.31
C PRO A 19 5.22 0.05 13.44
N GLU A 20 6.07 -0.02 12.42
CA GLU A 20 7.27 -0.86 12.43
C GLU A 20 8.29 -0.33 13.46
N LYS A 21 8.91 -1.24 14.22
CA LYS A 21 9.89 -0.91 15.27
C LYS A 21 11.30 -1.46 14.97
N ARG A 22 11.43 -2.40 14.04
CA ARG A 22 12.70 -3.04 13.69
C ARG A 22 13.54 -2.10 12.80
N PRO A 23 14.76 -1.70 13.21
CA PRO A 23 15.59 -0.73 12.48
C PRO A 23 15.80 -1.07 11.01
N PHE A 24 15.98 -2.36 10.70
CA PHE A 24 16.16 -2.86 9.33
C PHE A 24 15.06 -2.42 8.36
N PHE A 25 13.81 -2.33 8.84
CA PHE A 25 12.64 -1.99 8.03
C PHE A 25 12.27 -0.50 8.08
N ILE A 26 12.60 0.19 9.19
CA ILE A 26 12.34 1.63 9.33
C ILE A 26 13.29 2.44 8.48
N GLU A 27 14.56 2.04 8.48
CA GLU A 27 15.60 2.79 7.80
C GLU A 27 15.31 2.81 6.29
N ASN A 28 15.13 4.03 5.76
CA ASN A 28 14.76 4.25 4.36
C ASN A 28 13.43 3.60 3.94
N ALA A 29 12.47 3.38 4.86
CA ALA A 29 11.12 2.89 4.52
C ALA A 29 10.42 3.72 3.44
N GLY A 30 10.74 5.03 3.38
CA GLY A 30 10.24 5.95 2.36
C GLY A 30 10.55 5.52 0.91
N PHE A 31 11.56 4.67 0.69
CA PHE A 31 11.89 4.16 -0.64
C PHE A 31 10.87 3.17 -1.20
N PHE A 32 10.00 2.62 -0.35
CA PHE A 32 8.99 1.63 -0.71
C PHE A 32 7.57 2.20 -0.67
N MET A 33 7.39 3.46 -0.24
CA MET A 33 6.07 4.07 -0.05
C MET A 33 5.36 4.36 -1.38
N THR A 34 4.11 3.92 -1.47
CA THR A 34 3.14 4.19 -2.54
C THR A 34 1.86 4.81 -1.96
N PRO A 35 1.04 5.54 -2.75
CA PRO A 35 -0.23 6.10 -2.26
C PRO A 35 -1.19 5.10 -1.59
N ILE A 36 -1.50 4.00 -2.28
CA ILE A 36 -2.07 2.76 -1.75
C ILE A 36 -0.92 2.01 -1.08
N ASN A 37 -1.07 1.59 0.18
CA ASN A 37 0.00 0.93 0.91
C ASN A 37 0.23 -0.51 0.41
N LEU A 38 1.21 -0.70 -0.48
CA LEU A 38 1.55 -1.99 -1.08
C LEU A 38 2.73 -2.69 -0.39
N PHE A 39 3.36 -2.04 0.60
CA PHE A 39 4.39 -2.66 1.40
C PHE A 39 4.27 -2.25 2.88
N PHE A 40 3.90 -3.22 3.69
CA PHE A 40 3.78 -3.13 5.12
C PHE A 40 4.64 -4.21 5.75
N SER A 41 5.83 -3.84 6.23
CA SER A 41 6.85 -4.76 6.73
C SER A 41 6.40 -5.65 7.89
N ARG A 42 5.33 -5.27 8.62
CA ARG A 42 4.72 -6.09 9.67
C ARG A 42 4.06 -7.37 9.13
N GLN A 43 3.82 -7.46 7.81
CA GLN A 43 3.44 -8.71 7.16
C GLN A 43 4.58 -9.74 7.15
N ILE A 44 5.81 -9.30 7.37
CA ILE A 44 7.00 -10.15 7.51
C ILE A 44 7.32 -10.26 9.00
N ALA A 45 6.85 -11.30 9.67
CA ALA A 45 6.90 -11.34 11.13
C ALA A 45 8.13 -12.04 11.71
N ASN A 46 8.65 -13.09 11.07
CA ASN A 46 9.79 -13.85 11.57
C ASN A 46 10.92 -13.98 10.52
N PRO A 47 11.56 -12.84 10.16
CA PRO A 47 12.64 -12.85 9.20
C PRO A 47 13.91 -13.48 9.77
N GLN A 48 14.59 -14.33 8.99
CA GLN A 48 15.90 -14.89 9.38
C GLN A 48 17.07 -14.26 8.63
N PHE A 49 16.88 -14.02 7.35
CA PHE A 49 17.84 -13.49 6.41
C PHE A 49 17.11 -12.47 5.52
N GLY A 50 17.80 -11.38 5.24
CA GLY A 50 17.24 -10.37 4.37
C GLY A 50 18.33 -9.46 3.84
N THR A 51 18.10 -8.93 2.66
CA THR A 51 18.93 -7.89 2.08
C THR A 51 18.06 -6.73 1.67
N ARG A 52 18.57 -5.52 1.88
CA ARG A 52 17.94 -4.26 1.51
C ARG A 52 18.96 -3.44 0.76
N MET A 53 18.55 -2.91 -0.39
CA MET A 53 19.32 -1.97 -1.17
C MET A 53 18.48 -0.75 -1.46
N THR A 54 18.91 0.41 -0.99
CA THR A 54 18.25 1.70 -1.25
C THR A 54 19.27 2.71 -1.73
N GLY A 55 18.95 3.47 -2.78
CA GLY A 55 19.86 4.49 -3.30
C GLY A 55 19.14 5.54 -4.15
N LYS A 56 19.64 6.77 -4.09
CA LYS A 56 19.21 7.87 -4.95
C LYS A 56 20.38 8.30 -5.83
N LEU A 57 20.19 8.24 -7.15
CA LEU A 57 21.16 8.69 -8.15
C LEU A 57 20.52 9.78 -9.02
N GLY A 58 20.87 11.03 -8.72
CA GLY A 58 20.29 12.19 -9.38
C GLY A 58 18.77 12.25 -9.17
N LYS A 59 18.02 12.08 -10.26
CA LYS A 59 16.54 12.10 -10.28
C LYS A 59 15.91 10.72 -10.05
N TRP A 60 16.71 9.66 -9.96
CA TRP A 60 16.22 8.30 -9.79
C TRP A 60 16.39 7.83 -8.36
N THR A 61 15.37 7.19 -7.82
CA THR A 61 15.37 6.56 -6.50
C THR A 61 15.01 5.09 -6.68
N LEU A 62 15.82 4.20 -6.10
CA LEU A 62 15.66 2.75 -6.18
C LEU A 62 15.61 2.17 -4.78
N GLY A 63 14.59 1.36 -4.51
CA GLY A 63 14.49 0.51 -3.33
C GLY A 63 14.30 -0.94 -3.74
N ALA A 64 15.08 -1.85 -3.18
CA ALA A 64 14.94 -3.28 -3.35
C ALA A 64 15.07 -3.97 -1.98
N LEU A 65 14.24 -4.98 -1.75
CA LEU A 65 14.20 -5.76 -0.52
C LEU A 65 13.93 -7.22 -0.87
N ILE A 66 14.71 -8.13 -0.30
CA ILE A 66 14.44 -9.58 -0.37
C ILE A 66 14.61 -10.14 1.03
N ILE A 67 13.63 -10.89 1.52
CA ILE A 67 13.63 -11.45 2.88
C ILE A 67 13.06 -12.86 2.85
N ASP A 68 13.58 -13.75 3.70
CA ASP A 68 12.88 -15.00 4.04
C ASP A 68 12.09 -14.84 5.34
N ASP A 69 10.86 -15.32 5.37
CA ASP A 69 10.01 -15.35 6.57
C ASP A 69 9.70 -16.79 6.98
N ARG A 70 9.93 -17.13 8.25
CA ARG A 70 9.55 -18.44 8.80
C ARG A 70 8.13 -18.49 9.33
N GLN A 71 7.50 -17.36 9.62
CA GLN A 71 6.21 -17.36 10.30
C GLN A 71 5.14 -18.19 9.56
N PRO A 72 4.98 -18.09 8.22
CA PRO A 72 3.94 -18.85 7.52
C PRO A 72 4.08 -20.37 7.72
N GLY A 73 5.30 -20.91 7.67
CA GLY A 73 5.56 -22.34 7.88
C GLY A 73 5.41 -22.82 9.32
N MET A 74 5.38 -21.91 10.31
CA MET A 74 5.20 -22.24 11.72
C MET A 74 3.72 -22.35 12.14
N ALA A 75 2.79 -21.90 11.28
CA ALA A 75 1.35 -22.00 11.51
C ALA A 75 0.79 -23.42 11.27
N PHE A 76 1.58 -24.31 10.66
CA PHE A 76 1.16 -25.67 10.30
C PHE A 76 1.68 -26.72 11.28
N SER A 77 0.94 -27.79 11.51
CA SER A 77 1.39 -28.97 12.28
C SER A 77 1.78 -30.15 11.39
N SER A 78 1.39 -30.11 10.11
CA SER A 78 1.78 -31.04 9.04
C SER A 78 1.57 -30.33 7.68
N GLY A 79 2.21 -30.78 6.59
CA GLY A 79 2.20 -30.09 5.29
C GLY A 79 3.43 -29.19 5.10
N PRO A 80 3.33 -27.89 4.73
CA PRO A 80 4.47 -26.98 4.59
C PRO A 80 5.03 -26.54 5.97
N TYR A 81 5.03 -27.44 6.95
CA TYR A 81 5.60 -27.14 8.26
C TYR A 81 7.10 -26.91 8.13
N ASN A 82 7.59 -25.86 8.81
CA ASN A 82 9.00 -25.46 8.81
C ASN A 82 9.56 -25.10 7.42
N THR A 83 8.70 -24.83 6.43
CA THR A 83 9.10 -24.15 5.20
C THR A 83 9.12 -22.63 5.43
N ARG A 84 9.60 -21.90 4.44
CA ARG A 84 9.80 -20.45 4.53
C ARG A 84 9.09 -19.76 3.37
N ALA A 85 8.57 -18.58 3.64
CA ALA A 85 8.13 -17.67 2.59
C ALA A 85 9.31 -16.85 2.06
N ALA A 86 9.25 -16.48 0.79
CA ALA A 86 10.19 -15.57 0.16
C ALA A 86 9.47 -14.28 -0.25
N ASP A 87 9.91 -13.18 0.34
CA ASP A 87 9.34 -11.85 0.14
C ASP A 87 10.30 -11.00 -0.68
N GLY A 88 9.77 -10.39 -1.74
CA GLY A 88 10.51 -9.50 -2.63
C GLY A 88 9.75 -8.20 -2.84
N VAL A 89 10.46 -7.07 -2.77
CA VAL A 89 9.91 -5.74 -3.07
C VAL A 89 10.90 -4.97 -3.90
N LEU A 90 10.40 -4.32 -4.96
CA LEU A 90 11.16 -3.44 -5.82
C LEU A 90 10.35 -2.17 -6.08
N ARG A 91 11.00 -1.01 -5.91
CA ARG A 91 10.41 0.29 -6.25
C ARG A 91 11.43 1.14 -6.98
N VAL A 92 10.99 1.74 -8.06
CA VAL A 92 11.77 2.73 -8.83
C VAL A 92 10.93 3.98 -8.96
N THR A 93 11.48 5.13 -8.61
CA THR A 93 10.84 6.42 -8.87
C THR A 93 11.79 7.34 -9.62
N ARG A 94 11.21 8.19 -10.47
CA ARG A 94 11.92 9.23 -11.20
C ARG A 94 11.26 10.57 -10.93
N GLU A 95 11.99 11.47 -10.30
CA GLU A 95 11.59 12.85 -10.07
C GLU A 95 11.77 13.69 -11.35
N PHE A 96 10.84 14.61 -11.60
CA PHE A 96 10.95 15.58 -12.69
C PHE A 96 10.14 16.85 -12.39
N GLY A 97 10.43 17.93 -13.11
CA GLY A 97 9.79 19.22 -12.87
C GLY A 97 9.94 19.69 -11.41
N ASN A 98 8.88 20.33 -10.89
CA ASN A 98 8.83 20.79 -9.51
C ASN A 98 7.89 19.88 -8.71
N GLN A 99 8.43 19.06 -7.81
CA GLN A 99 7.64 18.19 -6.91
C GLN A 99 6.75 17.17 -7.65
N SER A 100 7.15 16.77 -8.87
CA SER A 100 6.49 15.72 -9.63
C SER A 100 7.37 14.48 -9.74
N TYR A 101 6.76 13.30 -9.81
CA TYR A 101 7.46 12.05 -10.03
C TYR A 101 6.57 11.03 -10.73
N ILE A 102 7.20 10.03 -11.36
CA ILE A 102 6.55 8.77 -11.72
C ILE A 102 7.24 7.65 -10.94
N GLY A 103 6.47 6.65 -10.55
CA GLY A 103 6.91 5.49 -9.81
C GLY A 103 6.42 4.20 -10.45
N ALA A 104 7.22 3.16 -10.29
CA ALA A 104 6.83 1.78 -10.52
C ALA A 104 7.16 0.98 -9.26
N PHE A 105 6.26 0.09 -8.88
CA PHE A 105 6.39 -0.78 -7.73
C PHE A 105 6.05 -2.22 -8.14
N PHE A 106 6.81 -3.16 -7.58
CA PHE A 106 6.55 -4.58 -7.71
C PHE A 106 6.79 -5.28 -6.37
N SER A 107 5.92 -6.20 -5.98
CA SER A 107 6.17 -7.11 -4.87
C SER A 107 5.77 -8.54 -5.19
N SER A 108 6.41 -9.46 -4.48
CA SER A 108 6.26 -10.89 -4.61
C SER A 108 6.25 -11.52 -3.23
N HIS A 109 5.25 -12.34 -2.93
CA HIS A 109 5.23 -13.25 -1.80
C HIS A 109 5.10 -14.66 -2.36
N ASP A 110 5.96 -15.57 -1.93
CA ASP A 110 5.92 -16.98 -2.32
C ASP A 110 5.97 -17.86 -1.07
N PHE A 111 4.99 -18.73 -0.90
CA PHE A 111 4.97 -19.69 0.21
C PHE A 111 4.39 -21.02 -0.24
N ALA A 112 5.15 -22.10 -0.07
CA ALA A 112 4.76 -23.43 -0.53
C ALA A 112 4.34 -23.43 -2.02
N ASP A 113 3.07 -23.65 -2.32
CA ASP A 113 2.50 -23.63 -3.67
C ASP A 113 1.60 -22.41 -3.95
N THR A 114 1.58 -21.44 -3.03
CA THR A 114 0.90 -20.15 -3.15
C THR A 114 1.85 -19.05 -3.58
N SER A 115 1.29 -18.01 -4.20
CA SER A 115 2.05 -16.86 -4.65
C SER A 115 1.18 -15.62 -4.78
N ASN A 116 1.63 -14.47 -4.28
CA ASN A 116 1.04 -13.17 -4.57
C ASN A 116 2.04 -12.30 -5.31
N ARG A 117 1.58 -11.65 -6.38
CA ARG A 117 2.35 -10.70 -7.19
C ARG A 117 1.56 -9.43 -7.29
N VAL A 118 2.20 -8.30 -6.99
CA VAL A 118 1.57 -6.98 -7.07
C VAL A 118 2.44 -6.11 -7.96
N ALA A 119 1.85 -5.48 -8.97
CA ALA A 119 2.51 -4.49 -9.80
C ALA A 119 1.74 -3.18 -9.72
N SER A 120 2.44 -2.06 -9.70
CA SER A 120 1.82 -0.75 -9.64
C SER A 120 2.61 0.30 -10.39
N LEU A 121 1.88 1.25 -10.95
CA LEU A 121 2.39 2.51 -11.48
C LEU A 121 1.73 3.65 -10.71
N ASP A 122 2.53 4.60 -10.23
CA ASP A 122 2.06 5.77 -9.52
C ASP A 122 2.70 7.05 -10.07
N ALA A 123 2.01 8.17 -9.93
CA ALA A 123 2.51 9.46 -10.34
C ALA A 123 1.99 10.57 -9.44
N ARG A 124 2.83 11.57 -9.24
CA ARG A 124 2.45 12.86 -8.67
C ARG A 124 2.82 13.94 -9.66
N LEU A 125 1.85 14.79 -9.99
CA LEU A 125 1.97 15.84 -10.99
C LEU A 125 1.55 17.18 -10.39
N LYS A 126 2.52 18.05 -10.16
CA LYS A 126 2.29 19.48 -9.89
C LYS A 126 2.44 20.27 -11.19
N PHE A 127 1.37 20.34 -11.98
CA PHE A 127 1.40 21.00 -13.29
C PHE A 127 1.15 22.51 -13.23
N SER A 128 0.66 23.05 -12.09
CA SER A 128 0.57 24.50 -11.85
C SER A 128 0.95 24.85 -10.40
N LYS A 129 0.94 26.13 -10.05
CA LYS A 129 1.23 26.58 -8.67
C LYS A 129 0.19 26.10 -7.65
N ASN A 130 -1.04 25.88 -8.10
CA ASN A 130 -2.18 25.61 -7.24
C ASN A 130 -2.76 24.21 -7.41
N TRP A 131 -2.41 23.48 -8.47
CA TRP A 131 -2.89 22.13 -8.74
C TRP A 131 -1.84 21.06 -8.45
N VAL A 132 -2.25 20.01 -7.74
CA VAL A 132 -1.51 18.76 -7.56
C VAL A 132 -2.44 17.60 -7.85
N VAL A 133 -1.96 16.64 -8.62
CA VAL A 133 -2.67 15.39 -8.91
C VAL A 133 -1.76 14.22 -8.55
N ASP A 134 -2.26 13.32 -7.73
CA ASP A 134 -1.61 12.05 -7.42
C ASP A 134 -2.49 10.93 -7.96
N ALA A 135 -1.91 9.90 -8.57
CA ALA A 135 -2.65 8.76 -9.10
C ALA A 135 -1.83 7.49 -8.96
N GLN A 136 -2.52 6.36 -8.75
CA GLN A 136 -1.91 5.05 -8.70
C GLN A 136 -2.85 4.00 -9.27
N ALA A 137 -2.32 3.18 -10.17
CA ALA A 137 -2.96 1.95 -10.64
C ALA A 137 -2.18 0.75 -10.11
N VAL A 138 -2.91 -0.30 -9.73
CA VAL A 138 -2.36 -1.53 -9.17
C VAL A 138 -3.04 -2.72 -9.82
N HIS A 139 -2.26 -3.74 -10.11
CA HIS A 139 -2.75 -5.04 -10.55
C HIS A 139 -2.15 -6.13 -9.68
N THR A 140 -2.97 -7.12 -9.31
CA THR A 140 -2.57 -8.23 -8.44
C THR A 140 -2.84 -9.56 -9.12
N TRP A 141 -1.88 -10.48 -9.03
CA TRP A 141 -2.06 -11.89 -9.38
C TRP A 141 -1.85 -12.72 -8.13
N THR A 142 -2.85 -13.50 -7.75
CA THR A 142 -2.78 -14.35 -6.57
C THR A 142 -3.06 -15.79 -6.97
N ARG A 143 -2.25 -16.71 -6.46
CA ARG A 143 -2.42 -18.15 -6.56
C ARG A 143 -2.47 -18.70 -5.14
N GLN A 144 -3.48 -19.51 -4.85
CA GLN A 144 -3.69 -20.07 -3.52
C GLN A 144 -4.01 -21.55 -3.57
N ASN A 145 -3.85 -22.21 -2.42
CA ASN A 145 -4.27 -23.57 -2.16
C ASN A 145 -5.10 -23.63 -0.86
N ALA A 146 -6.14 -24.45 -0.85
CA ALA A 146 -7.07 -24.64 0.26
C ALA A 146 -6.40 -25.12 1.56
N VAL A 147 -5.20 -25.71 1.47
CA VAL A 147 -4.45 -26.23 2.62
C VAL A 147 -3.52 -25.19 3.21
N THR A 148 -3.02 -24.25 2.41
CA THR A 148 -1.91 -23.35 2.77
C THR A 148 -2.27 -21.87 2.78
N GLY A 149 -3.44 -21.49 2.22
CA GLY A 149 -3.88 -20.11 2.06
C GLY A 149 -4.48 -19.50 3.33
N PHE A 150 -3.67 -18.74 4.07
CA PHE A 150 -4.13 -17.77 5.06
C PHE A 150 -4.14 -16.36 4.43
N ASP A 151 -4.93 -16.13 3.39
CA ASP A 151 -4.75 -14.95 2.53
C ASP A 151 -5.92 -13.95 2.55
N CYS A 152 -5.65 -12.75 2.01
CA CYS A 152 -6.54 -11.58 1.94
C CYS A 152 -7.90 -11.78 1.23
N LEU A 153 -8.20 -12.97 0.70
CA LEU A 153 -9.44 -13.27 -0.02
C LEU A 153 -9.99 -14.63 0.41
N SER A 154 -11.29 -14.66 0.72
CA SER A 154 -12.03 -15.92 0.90
C SER A 154 -12.44 -16.47 -0.47
N PHE A 155 -12.00 -17.68 -0.82
CA PHE A 155 -12.31 -18.31 -2.11
C PHE A 155 -13.70 -18.97 -2.06
N PRO A 156 -14.62 -18.63 -2.97
CA PRO A 156 -15.91 -19.33 -3.06
C PRO A 156 -15.78 -20.78 -3.56
N ASP A 157 -14.70 -21.10 -4.27
CA ASP A 157 -14.53 -22.39 -4.96
C ASP A 157 -13.29 -23.15 -4.47
N LEU A 158 -13.27 -23.49 -3.18
CA LEU A 158 -12.27 -24.38 -2.57
C LEU A 158 -12.44 -25.86 -2.99
N THR A 159 -13.40 -26.17 -3.87
CA THR A 159 -13.73 -27.55 -4.27
C THR A 159 -12.57 -28.26 -4.99
N ARG A 160 -11.61 -27.52 -5.57
CA ARG A 160 -10.44 -28.06 -6.28
C ARG A 160 -9.12 -27.98 -5.53
N GLY A 161 -9.11 -27.47 -4.29
CA GLY A 161 -7.89 -27.38 -3.50
C GLY A 161 -6.87 -26.34 -3.97
N ALA A 162 -7.00 -25.71 -5.15
CA ALA A 162 -6.15 -24.62 -5.61
C ALA A 162 -6.88 -23.70 -6.60
N GLY A 163 -6.52 -22.41 -6.62
CA GLY A 163 -7.14 -21.41 -7.49
C GLY A 163 -6.23 -20.22 -7.78
N SER A 164 -6.57 -19.45 -8.82
CA SER A 164 -5.90 -18.18 -9.13
C SER A 164 -6.92 -17.09 -9.38
N GLN A 165 -6.62 -15.89 -8.88
CA GLN A 165 -7.44 -14.70 -9.04
C GLN A 165 -6.58 -13.50 -9.41
N GLN A 166 -7.20 -12.52 -10.05
CA GLN A 166 -6.57 -11.27 -10.41
C GLN A 166 -7.45 -10.12 -9.97
N GLY A 167 -6.85 -9.01 -9.56
CA GLY A 167 -7.57 -7.84 -9.09
C GLY A 167 -6.91 -6.55 -9.51
N ASN A 168 -7.68 -5.48 -9.49
CA ASN A 168 -7.22 -4.14 -9.86
C ASN A 168 -7.58 -3.16 -8.74
N ALA A 169 -6.71 -2.17 -8.54
CA ALA A 169 -7.05 -0.99 -7.77
C ALA A 169 -6.66 0.28 -8.53
N LEU A 170 -7.50 1.30 -8.44
CA LEU A 170 -7.26 2.64 -8.95
C LEU A 170 -7.52 3.63 -7.83
N TRP A 171 -6.50 4.42 -7.51
CA TRP A 171 -6.57 5.53 -6.59
C TRP A 171 -6.18 6.80 -7.33
N ALA A 172 -6.96 7.86 -7.16
CA ALA A 172 -6.63 9.16 -7.70
C ALA A 172 -7.04 10.27 -6.72
N ASP A 173 -6.16 11.23 -6.55
CA ASP A 173 -6.38 12.44 -5.79
C ASP A 173 -6.05 13.65 -6.66
N ALA A 174 -6.92 14.64 -6.67
CA ALA A 174 -6.63 15.91 -7.31
C ALA A 174 -7.05 17.04 -6.39
N SER A 175 -6.13 17.95 -6.13
CA SER A 175 -6.34 19.09 -5.24
C SER A 175 -5.95 20.40 -5.92
N TYR A 176 -6.79 21.42 -5.71
CA TYR A 176 -6.56 22.80 -6.05
C TYR A 176 -6.57 23.64 -4.78
N SER A 177 -5.53 24.43 -4.55
CA SER A 177 -5.45 25.34 -3.41
C SER A 177 -5.18 26.77 -3.86
N GLY A 178 -6.22 27.61 -3.85
CA GLY A 178 -6.13 29.05 -4.11
C GLY A 178 -6.49 29.89 -2.88
N ARG A 179 -6.38 31.22 -3.00
CA ARG A 179 -6.70 32.17 -1.91
C ARG A 179 -8.19 32.16 -1.54
N HIS A 180 -9.05 32.08 -2.54
CA HIS A 180 -10.50 32.18 -2.40
C HIS A 180 -11.22 30.89 -2.74
N PHE A 181 -10.55 29.93 -3.36
CA PHE A 181 -11.19 28.70 -3.82
C PHE A 181 -10.28 27.52 -3.52
N THR A 182 -10.87 26.49 -2.94
CA THR A 182 -10.26 25.19 -2.74
C THR A 182 -11.14 24.14 -3.40
N PHE A 183 -10.51 23.13 -3.98
CA PHE A 183 -11.21 21.98 -4.53
C PHE A 183 -10.36 20.74 -4.29
N SER A 184 -10.99 19.64 -3.94
CA SER A 184 -10.32 18.34 -3.85
C SER A 184 -11.28 17.25 -4.30
N THR A 185 -10.77 16.27 -5.03
CA THR A 185 -11.48 15.03 -5.33
C THR A 185 -10.59 13.85 -5.02
N ASN A 186 -11.18 12.84 -4.40
CA ASN A 186 -10.52 11.60 -4.05
C ASN A 186 -11.34 10.42 -4.59
N TYR A 187 -10.74 9.63 -5.47
CA TYR A 187 -11.34 8.48 -6.11
C TYR A 187 -10.66 7.19 -5.65
N ASN A 188 -11.45 6.23 -5.23
CA ASN A 188 -11.00 4.90 -4.82
C ASN A 188 -11.84 3.86 -5.56
N ASP A 189 -11.19 2.97 -6.31
CA ASP A 189 -11.79 1.80 -6.93
C ASP A 189 -10.92 0.59 -6.61
N PHE A 190 -11.49 -0.39 -5.91
CA PHE A 190 -10.82 -1.65 -5.57
C PHE A 190 -11.73 -2.79 -5.99
N SER A 191 -11.23 -3.67 -6.86
CA SER A 191 -11.99 -4.82 -7.29
C SER A 191 -12.21 -5.83 -6.14
N PRO A 192 -13.27 -6.65 -6.16
CA PRO A 192 -13.56 -7.63 -5.10
C PRO A 192 -12.47 -8.71 -4.92
N ASN A 193 -11.66 -8.90 -5.95
CA ASN A 193 -10.59 -9.88 -6.08
C ASN A 193 -9.18 -9.26 -5.98
N PHE A 194 -9.09 -8.00 -5.56
CA PHE A 194 -7.82 -7.36 -5.24
C PHE A 194 -7.21 -7.94 -3.96
N CYS A 195 -5.94 -8.34 -4.00
CA CYS A 195 -5.25 -8.96 -2.86
C CYS A 195 -3.77 -8.56 -2.84
N THR A 196 -3.32 -8.07 -1.69
CA THR A 196 -1.91 -7.73 -1.44
C THR A 196 -1.49 -8.31 -0.10
N GLU A 197 -0.66 -9.34 -0.12
CA GLU A 197 -0.21 -10.04 1.10
C GLU A 197 0.87 -9.26 1.84
N LEU A 198 1.77 -8.61 1.08
CA LEU A 198 2.79 -7.73 1.64
C LEU A 198 2.31 -6.30 1.87
N GLY A 199 1.11 -5.94 1.43
CA GLY A 199 0.53 -4.61 1.60
C GLY A 199 -0.38 -4.48 2.81
N PHE A 200 -1.04 -3.33 2.91
CA PHE A 200 -2.04 -3.07 3.94
C PHE A 200 -3.23 -2.32 3.32
N VAL A 201 -4.24 -3.08 2.93
CA VAL A 201 -5.49 -2.57 2.34
C VAL A 201 -6.67 -3.13 3.14
N ASN A 202 -7.39 -2.23 3.82
CA ASN A 202 -8.47 -2.63 4.73
C ASN A 202 -9.81 -2.86 4.04
N ARG A 203 -10.01 -2.33 2.83
CA ARG A 203 -11.30 -2.38 2.15
C ARG A 203 -11.13 -2.59 0.65
N ILE A 204 -11.82 -3.60 0.16
CA ILE A 204 -11.96 -3.95 -1.26
C ILE A 204 -13.46 -3.96 -1.62
N ASP A 205 -13.79 -4.23 -2.88
CA ASP A 205 -15.16 -4.17 -3.40
C ASP A 205 -15.80 -2.80 -3.13
N ILE A 206 -15.08 -1.75 -3.54
CA ILE A 206 -15.54 -0.38 -3.42
C ILE A 206 -15.29 0.38 -4.69
N ARG A 207 -16.25 1.27 -5.00
CA ARG A 207 -16.07 2.37 -5.94
C ARG A 207 -16.65 3.62 -5.30
N GLN A 208 -15.77 4.55 -4.97
CA GLN A 208 -16.13 5.75 -4.21
C GLN A 208 -15.44 6.97 -4.80
N ASN A 209 -16.18 8.06 -4.91
CA ASN A 209 -15.63 9.37 -5.26
C ASN A 209 -16.11 10.39 -4.23
N ASN A 210 -15.18 11.04 -3.57
CA ASN A 210 -15.43 12.10 -2.61
C ASN A 210 -14.98 13.40 -3.23
N VAL A 211 -15.88 14.37 -3.37
CA VAL A 211 -15.58 15.70 -3.92
C VAL A 211 -15.87 16.75 -2.87
N PHE A 212 -14.95 17.67 -2.71
CA PHE A 212 -15.11 18.85 -1.88
C PHE A 212 -14.74 20.10 -2.68
N GLY A 213 -15.52 21.15 -2.53
CA GLY A 213 -15.26 22.45 -3.11
C GLY A 213 -15.71 23.54 -2.15
N GLY A 214 -14.84 24.50 -1.88
CA GLY A 214 -15.09 25.56 -0.92
C GLY A 214 -14.65 26.91 -1.47
N TYR A 215 -15.47 27.93 -1.27
CA TYR A 215 -15.11 29.31 -1.57
C TYR A 215 -14.97 30.12 -0.28
N PHE A 216 -13.84 30.78 -0.11
CA PHE A 216 -13.50 31.61 1.05
C PHE A 216 -13.47 33.08 0.66
N TRP A 217 -14.34 33.87 1.27
CA TRP A 217 -14.23 35.32 1.20
C TRP A 217 -13.14 35.79 2.16
N ARG A 218 -12.15 36.50 1.62
CA ARG A 218 -11.01 37.05 2.39
C ARG A 218 -10.90 38.56 2.16
N PRO A 219 -11.55 39.41 2.98
CA PRO A 219 -11.49 40.86 2.84
C PRO A 219 -10.08 41.39 3.17
N ASP A 220 -9.56 42.32 2.37
CA ASP A 220 -8.18 42.83 2.55
C ASP A 220 -8.00 43.74 3.78
N LYS A 221 -9.07 44.31 4.34
CA LYS A 221 -9.06 45.20 5.52
C LYS A 221 -10.22 44.88 6.46
N SER A 222 -10.13 43.77 7.19
CA SER A 222 -11.13 43.35 8.19
C SER A 222 -10.46 42.66 9.38
N LYS A 223 -11.13 42.64 10.54
CA LYS A 223 -10.74 41.77 11.68
C LYS A 223 -11.04 40.29 11.39
N ILE A 224 -11.78 39.99 10.33
CA ILE A 224 -12.13 38.64 9.88
C ILE A 224 -11.11 38.18 8.82
N ILE A 225 -10.43 37.06 9.08
CA ILE A 225 -9.37 36.51 8.21
C ILE A 225 -9.98 35.81 6.98
N ASP A 226 -11.00 34.99 7.20
CA ASP A 226 -11.84 34.39 6.15
C ASP A 226 -13.22 33.99 6.67
N PHE A 227 -14.15 33.74 5.75
CA PHE A 227 -15.44 33.11 6.02
C PHE A 227 -15.85 32.25 4.81
N GLY A 228 -16.32 31.02 5.06
CA GLY A 228 -16.66 30.03 4.04
C GLY A 228 -17.11 28.70 4.67
N PRO A 229 -17.48 27.70 3.85
CA PRO A 229 -17.91 26.38 4.33
C PRO A 229 -16.78 25.65 5.06
N VAL A 230 -17.15 24.91 6.11
CA VAL A 230 -16.26 24.04 6.92
C VAL A 230 -16.25 22.63 6.31
#